data_AF-A0A7H4MKF8-F1
#
_entry.id   AF-A0A7H4MKF8-F1
#
_cell.length_a   1.000
_cell.length_b   1.000
_cell.length_c   1.000
_cell.angle_alpha   90.00
_cell.angle_beta   90.00
_cell.angle_gamma   90.00
#
_symmetry.space_group_name_H-M   'P 1'
#
loop_
_entity.id
_entity.type
_entity.pdbx_description
1 polymer ?
#
loop_
_entity_poly.entity_id
_entity_poly.type
_entity_poly.pdbx_seq_one_letter_code
_entity_poly.pdbx_strand_id
1 'polypeptide(L)' 'MPAPPKAELAQAMGGLRGMRLGMLEGNTDEGYISVGAGIGNIHAITSVAEVVNQLAV' A
#
# COMPACT_ATOMS: atom_id res chain seq x y z
N MET A 1 20.74 -24.74 -1.41
CA MET A 1 21.21 -23.39 -1.01
C MET A 1 20.94 -23.22 0.47
N PRO A 2 21.92 -22.84 1.31
CA PRO A 2 21.66 -22.53 2.71
C PRO A 2 20.86 -21.22 2.84
N ALA A 3 20.06 -21.09 3.91
CA ALA A 3 19.29 -19.88 4.17
C ALA A 3 20.22 -18.72 4.56
N PRO A 4 19.95 -17.48 4.11
CA PRO A 4 20.76 -16.31 4.45
C PRO A 4 20.72 -15.97 5.95
N PRO A 5 21.75 -15.29 6.49
CA PRO A 5 21.76 -14.76 7.85
C PRO A 5 20.58 -13.83 8.13
N LYS A 6 20.07 -13.84 9.36
CA LYS A 6 18.88 -13.05 9.77
C LYS A 6 19.01 -11.54 9.49
N ALA A 7 20.22 -10.98 9.63
CA ALA A 7 20.48 -9.57 9.36
C ALA A 7 20.34 -9.23 7.87
N GLU A 8 20.85 -10.11 7.01
CA GLU A 8 20.77 -9.97 5.56
C GLU A 8 19.31 -10.12 5.07
N LEU A 9 18.56 -11.04 5.67
CA LEU A 9 17.11 -11.16 5.49
C LEU A 9 16.36 -9.89 5.87
N ALA A 10 16.63 -9.33 7.06
CA ALA A 10 15.94 -8.12 7.52
C ALA A 10 16.22 -6.92 6.61
N GLN A 11 17.46 -6.78 6.12
CA GLN A 11 17.84 -5.74 5.19
C GLN A 11 17.18 -5.93 3.81
N ALA A 12 17.18 -7.16 3.30
CA ALA A 12 16.54 -7.50 2.03
C ALA A 12 15.01 -7.35 2.06
N MET A 13 14.37 -7.63 3.21
CA MET A 13 12.93 -7.45 3.39
C MET A 13 12.49 -5.98 3.28
N GLY A 14 13.41 -5.03 3.50
CA GLY A 14 13.15 -3.59 3.34
C GLY A 14 12.08 -2.99 4.28
N GLY A 15 11.41 -3.81 5.10
CA GLY A 15 10.35 -3.40 6.01
C GLY A 15 9.28 -2.56 5.31
N LEU A 16 8.92 -1.42 5.91
CA LEU A 16 7.93 -0.48 5.37
C LEU A 16 8.47 0.41 4.24
N ARG A 17 9.72 0.21 3.78
CA ARG A 17 10.33 1.05 2.74
C ARG A 17 9.51 1.02 1.45
N GLY A 18 9.10 -0.15 0.98
CA GLY A 18 8.31 -0.29 -0.25
C GLY A 18 6.95 0.41 -0.16
N MET A 19 6.30 0.33 1.01
CA MET A 19 5.04 1.04 1.28
C MET A 19 5.23 2.56 1.26
N ARG A 20 6.28 3.08 1.91
CA ARG A 20 6.60 4.52 1.91
C ARG A 20 6.84 5.04 0.49
N LEU A 21 7.67 4.34 -0.28
CA LEU A 21 8.00 4.70 -1.67
C LEU A 21 6.74 4.75 -2.54
N GLY A 22 5.89 3.72 -2.46
CA GLY A 22 4.68 3.63 -3.29
C GLY A 22 3.56 4.58 -2.84
N MET A 23 3.27 4.66 -1.54
CA MET A 23 2.10 5.38 -1.03
C MET A 23 2.35 6.86 -0.73
N LEU A 24 3.58 7.27 -0.37
CA LEU A 24 3.88 8.65 0.04
C LEU A 24 4.74 9.40 -0.98
N GLU A 25 5.65 8.71 -1.66
CA GLU A 25 6.59 9.33 -2.61
C GLU A 25 6.16 9.16 -4.07
N GLY A 26 5.11 8.36 -4.34
CA GLY A 26 4.60 8.12 -5.70
C GLY A 26 5.54 7.29 -6.59
N ASN A 27 6.55 6.63 -6.00
CA ASN A 27 7.46 5.77 -6.73
C ASN A 27 6.84 4.36 -6.83
N THR A 28 6.17 4.09 -7.95
CA THR A 28 5.56 2.80 -8.26
C THR A 28 6.53 1.79 -8.87
N ASP A 29 7.75 2.21 -9.22
CA ASP A 29 8.77 1.34 -9.81
C ASP A 29 9.50 0.53 -8.72
N GLU A 30 9.79 1.18 -7.58
CA GLU A 30 10.47 0.56 -6.43
C GLU A 30 9.55 0.33 -5.22
N GLY A 31 8.35 0.93 -5.23
CA GLY A 31 7.38 0.86 -4.15
C GLY A 31 6.19 -0.06 -4.44
N TYR A 32 5.35 -0.26 -3.44
CA TYR A 32 4.05 -0.92 -3.61
C TYR A 32 2.96 -0.13 -2.91
N ILE A 33 1.75 -0.16 -3.47
CA ILE A 33 0.56 0.45 -2.90
C ILE A 33 -0.29 -0.67 -2.29
N SER A 34 -0.65 -0.54 -1.01
CA SER A 34 -1.51 -1.52 -0.34
C SER A 34 -2.97 -1.09 -0.43
N VAL A 35 -3.80 -1.90 -1.09
CA VAL A 35 -5.24 -1.67 -1.25
C VAL A 35 -6.03 -2.94 -0.93
N GLY A 36 -7.23 -2.77 -0.37
CA GLY A 36 -8.17 -3.87 -0.16
C GLY A 36 -8.92 -4.26 -1.44
N ALA A 37 -9.56 -5.43 -1.44
CA ALA A 37 -10.28 -5.95 -2.62
C ALA A 37 -11.41 -5.03 -3.13
N GLY A 38 -11.94 -4.14 -2.28
CA GLY A 38 -12.98 -3.19 -2.65
C GLY A 38 -12.51 -2.02 -3.53
N ILE A 39 -11.20 -1.86 -3.77
CA ILE A 39 -10.65 -0.74 -4.57
C ILE A 39 -11.22 -0.68 -5.99
N GLY A 40 -11.58 -1.83 -6.57
CA GLY A 40 -12.16 -1.91 -7.90
C GLY A 40 -13.53 -1.23 -8.04
N ASN A 41 -14.21 -0.96 -6.93
CA ASN A 41 -15.49 -0.24 -6.94
C ASN A 41 -15.33 1.29 -6.82
N ILE A 42 -14.11 1.80 -6.59
CA ILE A 42 -13.85 3.23 -6.42
C ILE A 42 -13.50 3.83 -7.79
N HIS A 43 -14.44 4.59 -8.37
CA HIS A 43 -14.30 5.18 -9.71
C HIS A 43 -13.99 6.68 -9.71
N ALA A 44 -14.07 7.35 -8.55
CA ALA A 44 -13.83 8.78 -8.43
C ALA A 44 -13.24 9.11 -7.05
N ILE A 45 -12.50 10.22 -7.00
CA ILE A 45 -12.09 10.83 -5.73
C ILE A 45 -13.28 11.62 -5.21
N THR A 46 -13.78 11.24 -4.04
CA THR A 46 -14.95 11.85 -3.40
C THR A 46 -14.60 12.38 -2.02
N SER A 47 -15.40 13.31 -1.51
CA SER A 47 -15.23 13.78 -0.14
C SER A 47 -15.65 12.67 0.84
N VAL A 48 -14.99 12.63 2.01
CA VAL A 48 -15.36 11.69 3.08
C VAL A 48 -16.84 11.82 3.46
N ALA A 49 -17.36 13.04 3.51
CA ALA A 49 -18.77 13.29 3.83
C ALA A 49 -19.73 12.67 2.79
N GLU A 50 -19.39 12.75 1.51
CA GLU A 50 -20.20 12.16 0.44
C GLU A 50 -20.21 10.62 0.53
N VAL A 51 -19.05 10.00 0.78
CA VAL A 51 -18.97 8.54 0.98
C VAL A 51 -19.81 8.10 2.17
N VAL A 52 -19.73 8.83 3.30
CA VAL A 52 -20.54 8.52 4.49
C VAL A 52 -22.03 8.64 4.19
N ASN A 53 -22.45 9.70 3.48
CA ASN A 53 -23.86 9.88 3.10
C ASN A 53 -24.37 8.79 2.17
N GLN A 54 -23.55 8.27 1.25
CA GLN A 54 -23.93 7.16 0.37
C GLN A 54 -24.11 5.84 1.13
N LEU A 55 -23.41 5.65 2.25
CA LEU A 55 -23.46 4.43 3.07
C LEU A 55 -24.53 4.49 4.18
N ALA A 56 -24.99 5.69 4.54
CA ALA A 56 -26.03 5.90 5.54
C ALA A 56 -27.42 5.58 4.95
N VAL A 57 -27.75 4.29 4.91
CA VAL A 57 -29.12 3.78 4.63
C VAL A 57 -29.94 3.77 5.91
#